data_AF-A0A9P0TVF2-F1
#
_entry.id   AF-A0A9P0TVF2-F1
#
_cell.length_a   1.000
_cell.length_b   1.000
_cell.length_c   1.000
_cell.angle_alpha   90.00
_cell.angle_beta   90.00
_cell.angle_gamma   90.00
#
_symmetry.space_group_name_H-M   'P 1'
#
loop_
_entity.id
_entity.type
_entity.pdbx_description
1 polymer ?
#
loop_
_entity_poly.entity_id
_entity_poly.type
_entity_poly.pdbx_seq_one_letter_code
_entity_poly.pdbx_strand_id
1 'polypeptide(L)'
;MQFYKERILNAAQLKRLSEHKYSCSSASLLDAWLQPWWCWLVSKTPLWLAPNLITILGLIINIVTTLILVWYSPDARQDPPRWAFALCALGVFVYQSLDAIDGKQARRTGSQSPLGELFDHGCDSISTVFIALGACIAVKLGEYPTWMFFQCFCAMTLFYCAHWQAYVTGTLKMGRIDVTEAQYTIICIHLISATLGADVWATQVGSLEMRYSLGGAAVIGAVMTLGSLAAALVAGGVGKNGSTVAVSASLYCMWRGSYVSSVHYRFPSPLPFTN
;
A
#
# COMPACT_ATOMS: atom_id res chain seq x y z
N MET A 1 -1.80 -25.43 -20.41
CA MET A 1 -2.09 -24.67 -19.18
C MET A 1 -2.59 -25.64 -18.13
N GLN A 2 -1.73 -26.05 -17.19
CA GLN A 2 -2.15 -26.81 -16.01
C GLN A 2 -2.83 -25.83 -15.05
N PHE A 3 -4.16 -25.75 -15.12
CA PHE A 3 -4.93 -25.13 -14.05
C PHE A 3 -4.78 -26.02 -12.80
N TYR A 4 -4.43 -25.39 -11.68
CA TYR A 4 -4.14 -26.02 -10.39
C TYR A 4 -5.13 -27.16 -10.05
N LYS A 5 -4.60 -28.39 -9.91
CA LYS A 5 -5.38 -29.56 -9.44
C LYS A 5 -5.74 -29.47 -7.95
N GLU A 6 -5.06 -28.60 -7.20
CA GLU A 6 -5.27 -28.39 -5.78
C GLU A 6 -5.95 -27.04 -5.52
N ARG A 7 -6.97 -27.04 -4.64
CA ARG A 7 -7.61 -25.81 -4.19
C ARG A 7 -6.59 -24.97 -3.41
N ILE A 8 -6.31 -23.76 -3.91
CA ILE A 8 -5.40 -22.80 -3.26
C ILE A 8 -5.87 -22.45 -1.83
N LEU A 9 -7.19 -22.37 -1.63
CA LEU A 9 -7.81 -22.10 -0.34
C LEU A 9 -8.57 -23.33 0.17
N ASN A 10 -8.34 -23.69 1.43
CA ASN A 10 -9.13 -24.70 2.11
C ASN A 10 -10.51 -24.17 2.53
N ALA A 11 -11.42 -25.07 2.92
CA ALA A 11 -12.80 -24.71 3.27
C ALA A 11 -12.88 -23.71 4.46
N ALA A 12 -11.95 -23.81 5.42
CA ALA A 12 -11.89 -22.89 6.56
C ALA A 12 -11.46 -21.47 6.13
N GLN A 13 -10.50 -21.35 5.21
CA GLN A 13 -10.07 -20.07 4.64
C GLN A 13 -11.19 -19.42 3.81
N LEU A 14 -11.88 -20.21 2.98
CA LEU A 14 -13.05 -19.76 2.21
C LEU A 14 -14.17 -19.25 3.12
N LYS A 15 -14.46 -19.97 4.21
CA LYS A 15 -15.46 -19.53 5.20
C LYS A 15 -15.05 -18.20 5.84
N ARG A 16 -13.80 -18.06 6.28
CA ARG A 16 -13.29 -16.80 6.84
C ARG A 16 -13.35 -15.64 5.85
N LEU A 17 -13.02 -15.89 4.58
CA LEU A 17 -13.12 -14.88 3.53
C LEU A 17 -14.57 -14.43 3.34
N SER A 18 -15.54 -15.34 3.41
CA SER A 18 -16.98 -15.00 3.30
C SER A 18 -17.53 -14.23 4.51
N GLU A 19 -16.91 -14.38 5.68
CA GLU A 19 -17.28 -13.69 6.92
C GLU A 19 -16.60 -12.31 7.05
N HIS A 20 -15.61 -12.01 6.19
CA HIS A 20 -14.89 -10.73 6.21
C HIS A 20 -15.83 -9.56 5.93
N LYS A 21 -15.72 -8.51 6.74
CA LYS A 21 -16.43 -7.25 6.55
C LYS A 21 -15.42 -6.12 6.45
N TYR A 22 -15.48 -5.41 5.34
CA TYR A 22 -14.68 -4.22 5.14
C TYR A 22 -14.90 -3.22 6.28
N SER A 23 -13.78 -2.73 6.84
CA SER A 23 -13.77 -1.68 7.85
C SER A 23 -12.54 -0.82 7.60
N CYS A 24 -12.77 0.45 7.27
CA CYS A 24 -11.73 1.44 7.09
C CYS A 24 -12.11 2.72 7.82
N SER A 25 -11.14 3.32 8.51
CA SER A 25 -11.25 4.66 9.09
C SER A 25 -10.15 5.53 8.51
N SER A 26 -10.51 6.56 7.75
CA SER A 26 -9.56 7.51 7.16
C SER A 26 -9.62 8.86 7.87
N ALA A 27 -8.44 9.38 8.22
CA ALA A 27 -8.22 10.75 8.64
C ALA A 27 -7.31 11.50 7.65
N SER A 28 -7.18 11.00 6.42
CA SER A 28 -6.34 11.59 5.37
C SER A 28 -6.77 13.03 5.10
N LEU A 29 -5.77 13.89 4.96
CA LEU A 29 -5.98 15.32 4.75
C LEU A 29 -6.56 15.59 3.36
N LEU A 30 -6.04 14.92 2.33
CA LEU A 30 -6.44 15.13 0.94
C LEU A 30 -7.75 14.46 0.58
N ASP A 31 -8.12 13.35 1.24
CA ASP A 31 -9.37 12.64 0.96
C ASP A 31 -10.59 13.58 1.00
N ALA A 32 -10.65 14.50 1.97
CA ALA A 32 -11.75 15.45 2.10
C ALA A 32 -11.88 16.39 0.88
N TRP A 33 -10.74 16.81 0.31
CA TRP A 33 -10.69 17.71 -0.85
C TRP A 33 -10.93 16.99 -2.17
N LEU A 34 -10.52 15.72 -2.25
CA LEU A 34 -10.63 14.90 -3.45
C LEU A 34 -11.95 14.14 -3.55
N GLN A 35 -12.71 14.03 -2.45
CA GLN A 35 -14.00 13.37 -2.48
C GLN A 35 -15.00 13.94 -3.50
N PRO A 36 -15.17 15.26 -3.66
CA PRO A 36 -16.01 15.81 -4.72
C PRO A 36 -15.56 15.36 -6.12
N TRP A 37 -14.25 15.29 -6.36
CA TRP A 37 -13.68 14.79 -7.61
C TRP A 37 -14.00 13.30 -7.83
N TRP A 38 -13.77 12.44 -6.84
CA TRP A 38 -14.05 11.01 -6.97
C TRP A 38 -15.55 10.70 -7.07
N CYS A 39 -16.40 11.44 -6.36
CA CYS A 39 -17.85 11.34 -6.48
C CYS A 39 -18.35 11.77 -7.85
N TRP A 40 -17.80 12.86 -8.40
CA TRP A 40 -18.07 13.26 -9.77
C TRP A 40 -17.59 12.19 -10.76
N LEU A 41 -16.37 11.69 -10.62
CA LEU A 41 -15.77 10.72 -11.53
C LEU A 41 -16.56 9.41 -11.55
N VAL A 42 -16.87 8.84 -10.38
CA VAL A 42 -17.69 7.62 -10.30
C VAL A 42 -19.08 7.83 -10.88
N SER A 43 -19.66 9.04 -10.80
CA SER A 43 -20.96 9.35 -11.43
C SER A 43 -20.92 9.27 -12.96
N LYS A 44 -19.75 9.54 -13.56
CA LYS A 44 -19.49 9.44 -15.00
C LYS A 44 -19.10 8.05 -15.44
N THR A 45 -18.68 7.18 -14.52
CA THR A 45 -18.37 5.78 -14.81
C THR A 45 -19.64 5.02 -15.21
N PRO A 46 -19.64 4.30 -16.35
CA PRO A 46 -20.78 3.49 -16.79
C PRO A 46 -21.11 2.37 -15.80
N LEU A 47 -22.39 2.05 -15.62
CA LEU A 47 -22.83 1.00 -14.67
C LEU A 47 -22.41 -0.42 -15.09
N TRP A 48 -22.13 -0.66 -16.38
CA TRP A 48 -21.64 -1.94 -16.86
C TRP A 48 -20.15 -2.17 -16.55
N LEU A 49 -19.41 -1.11 -16.20
CA LEU A 49 -17.98 -1.22 -15.95
C LEU A 49 -17.75 -1.83 -14.57
N ALA A 50 -17.16 -3.03 -14.56
CA ALA A 50 -16.87 -3.76 -13.34
C ALA A 50 -15.78 -3.05 -12.51
N PRO A 51 -15.90 -3.01 -11.17
CA PRO A 51 -14.89 -2.41 -10.27
C PRO A 51 -13.48 -2.97 -10.50
N ASN A 52 -13.32 -4.29 -10.53
CA ASN A 52 -12.00 -4.91 -10.73
C ASN A 52 -11.36 -4.56 -12.09
N LEU A 53 -12.17 -4.20 -13.10
CA LEU A 53 -11.65 -3.73 -14.38
C LEU A 53 -11.10 -2.30 -14.24
N ILE A 54 -11.74 -1.44 -13.44
CA ILE A 54 -11.23 -0.11 -13.10
C ILE A 54 -9.86 -0.23 -12.42
N THR A 55 -9.75 -1.11 -11.41
CA THR A 55 -8.49 -1.42 -10.72
C THR A 55 -7.38 -1.81 -11.70
N ILE A 56 -7.66 -2.78 -12.59
CA ILE A 56 -6.68 -3.26 -13.59
C ILE A 56 -6.28 -2.18 -14.59
N LEU A 57 -7.23 -1.35 -15.05
CA LEU A 57 -6.92 -0.25 -15.96
C LEU A 57 -5.99 0.76 -15.29
N GLY A 58 -6.24 1.11 -14.02
CA GLY A 58 -5.36 1.95 -13.23
C GLY A 58 -3.96 1.35 -13.12
N LEU A 59 -3.87 0.07 -12.75
CA LEU A 59 -2.60 -0.64 -12.61
C LEU A 59 -1.81 -0.64 -13.93
N ILE A 60 -2.45 -0.96 -15.06
CA ILE A 60 -1.80 -0.99 -16.38
C ILE A 60 -1.25 0.40 -16.74
N ILE A 61 -2.03 1.46 -16.51
CA ILE A 61 -1.59 2.83 -16.79
C ILE A 61 -0.35 3.18 -15.96
N ASN A 62 -0.36 2.87 -14.66
CA ASN A 62 0.79 3.12 -13.79
C ASN A 62 2.03 2.33 -14.26
N ILE A 63 1.87 1.03 -14.54
CA ILE A 63 2.97 0.17 -15.03
C ILE A 63 3.55 0.73 -16.32
N VAL A 64 2.71 1.00 -17.33
CA VAL A 64 3.19 1.43 -18.65
C VAL A 64 3.91 2.77 -18.55
N THR A 65 3.35 3.74 -17.82
CA THR A 65 3.97 5.07 -17.69
C THR A 65 5.29 5.02 -16.92
N THR A 66 5.40 4.21 -15.87
CA THR A 66 6.68 3.97 -15.19
C THR A 66 7.68 3.22 -16.08
N LEU A 67 7.24 2.21 -16.85
CA LEU A 67 8.14 1.46 -17.74
C LEU A 67 8.75 2.33 -18.84
N ILE A 68 8.05 3.36 -19.29
CA ILE A 68 8.62 4.38 -20.18
C ILE A 68 9.78 5.12 -19.50
N LEU A 69 9.65 5.49 -18.22
CA LEU A 69 10.77 6.06 -17.47
C LEU A 69 11.92 5.07 -17.31
N VAL A 70 11.63 3.82 -16.97
CA VAL A 70 12.64 2.74 -16.85
C VAL A 70 13.37 2.52 -18.17
N TRP A 71 12.68 2.61 -19.30
CA TRP A 71 13.29 2.50 -20.62
C TRP A 71 14.35 3.60 -20.87
N TYR A 72 14.04 4.84 -20.47
CA TYR A 72 14.97 5.96 -20.61
C TYR A 72 16.07 5.99 -19.54
N SER A 73 15.78 5.49 -18.33
CA SER A 73 16.73 5.42 -17.24
C SER A 73 16.61 4.12 -16.42
N PRO A 74 17.20 3.01 -16.92
CA PRO A 74 17.07 1.71 -16.26
C PRO A 74 17.85 1.61 -14.95
N ASP A 75 18.88 2.43 -14.76
CA ASP A 75 19.67 2.51 -13.54
C ASP A 75 19.32 3.71 -12.65
N ALA A 76 18.28 4.48 -13.02
CA ALA A 76 17.85 5.72 -12.35
C ALA A 76 18.93 6.81 -12.25
N ARG A 77 19.86 6.89 -13.21
CA ARG A 77 20.91 7.93 -13.29
C ARG A 77 20.78 8.88 -14.47
N GLN A 78 20.14 8.45 -15.56
CA GLN A 78 19.95 9.28 -16.74
C GLN A 78 18.84 10.31 -16.48
N ASP A 79 18.74 11.30 -17.35
CA ASP A 79 17.65 12.27 -17.36
C ASP A 79 16.66 11.92 -18.50
N PRO A 80 15.56 11.21 -18.20
CA PRO A 80 14.48 10.97 -19.14
C PRO A 80 13.94 12.26 -19.78
N PRO A 81 13.37 12.19 -20.98
CA PRO A 81 12.68 13.31 -21.58
C PRO A 81 11.60 13.89 -20.66
N ARG A 82 11.50 15.22 -20.59
CA ARG A 82 10.54 15.93 -19.73
C ARG A 82 9.09 15.48 -19.87
N TRP A 83 8.67 15.14 -21.09
CA TRP A 83 7.32 14.62 -21.34
C TRP A 83 7.08 13.26 -20.69
N ALA A 84 8.11 12.43 -20.52
CA ALA A 84 7.98 11.12 -19.88
C ALA A 84 7.70 11.28 -18.38
N PHE A 85 8.31 12.28 -17.72
CA PHE A 85 7.96 12.64 -16.36
C PHE A 85 6.53 13.18 -16.24
N ALA A 86 6.11 14.07 -17.16
CA ALA A 86 4.74 14.57 -17.18
C ALA A 86 3.71 13.44 -17.41
N LEU A 87 4.04 12.49 -18.29
CA LEU A 87 3.22 11.30 -18.55
C LEU A 87 3.13 10.39 -17.32
N CYS A 88 4.23 10.20 -16.58
CA CYS A 88 4.23 9.45 -15.33
C CYS A 88 3.42 10.16 -14.24
N ALA A 89 3.55 11.48 -14.10
CA ALA A 89 2.71 12.27 -13.18
C ALA A 89 1.21 12.08 -13.48
N LEU A 90 0.84 12.17 -14.76
CA LEU A 90 -0.53 11.92 -15.20
C LEU A 90 -0.95 10.47 -14.95
N GLY A 91 -0.06 9.50 -15.22
CA GLY A 91 -0.30 8.08 -14.99
C GLY A 91 -0.59 7.76 -13.53
N VAL A 92 0.21 8.29 -12.61
CA VAL A 92 -0.01 8.14 -11.15
C VAL A 92 -1.31 8.83 -10.72
N PHE A 93 -1.62 10.02 -11.23
CA PHE A 93 -2.89 10.71 -10.95
C PHE A 93 -4.10 9.92 -11.43
N VAL A 94 -4.04 9.35 -12.63
CA VAL A 94 -5.11 8.52 -13.19
C VAL A 94 -5.25 7.24 -12.36
N TYR A 95 -4.16 6.55 -12.07
CA TYR A 95 -4.18 5.36 -11.21
C TYR A 95 -4.83 5.67 -9.85
N GLN A 96 -4.37 6.72 -9.15
CA GLN A 96 -4.92 7.18 -7.89
C GLN A 96 -6.43 7.46 -7.98
N SER A 97 -6.87 8.11 -9.06
CA SER A 97 -8.27 8.43 -9.26
C SER A 97 -9.12 7.19 -9.54
N LEU A 98 -8.59 6.21 -10.27
CA LEU A 98 -9.28 4.95 -10.59
C LEU A 98 -9.37 4.02 -9.38
N ASP A 99 -8.28 3.90 -8.63
CA ASP A 99 -8.21 3.24 -7.32
C ASP A 99 -9.26 3.81 -6.35
N ALA A 100 -9.31 5.14 -6.19
CA ALA A 100 -10.26 5.76 -5.27
C ALA A 100 -11.75 5.55 -5.65
N ILE A 101 -12.08 5.25 -6.91
CA ILE A 101 -13.47 5.07 -7.36
C ILE A 101 -13.90 3.62 -7.49
N ASP A 102 -13.02 2.62 -7.48
CA ASP A 102 -13.42 1.25 -7.74
C ASP A 102 -14.35 0.69 -6.64
N GLY A 103 -14.06 0.96 -5.37
CA GLY A 103 -14.91 0.59 -4.24
C GLY A 103 -16.18 1.44 -4.20
N LYS A 104 -16.13 2.68 -4.70
CA LYS A 104 -17.33 3.54 -4.86
C LYS A 104 -18.23 2.97 -5.95
N GLN A 105 -17.65 2.49 -7.05
CA GLN A 105 -18.36 1.81 -8.12
C GLN A 105 -18.96 0.51 -7.60
N ALA A 106 -18.21 -0.30 -6.84
CA ALA A 106 -18.70 -1.54 -6.26
C ALA A 106 -19.93 -1.32 -5.36
N ARG A 107 -19.92 -0.24 -4.55
CA ARG A 107 -21.10 0.20 -3.78
C ARG A 107 -22.26 0.59 -4.70
N ARG A 108 -21.99 1.38 -5.74
CA ARG A 108 -23.00 1.87 -6.70
C ARG A 108 -23.67 0.75 -7.49
N THR A 109 -22.94 -0.31 -7.82
CA THR A 109 -23.43 -1.46 -8.59
C THR A 109 -23.90 -2.63 -7.71
N GLY A 110 -23.76 -2.53 -6.39
CA GLY A 110 -24.10 -3.62 -5.46
C GLY A 110 -23.18 -4.84 -5.59
N SER A 111 -21.98 -4.69 -6.17
CA SER A 111 -21.03 -5.78 -6.44
C SER A 111 -19.85 -5.81 -5.46
N GLN A 112 -20.03 -5.29 -4.25
CA GLN A 112 -19.01 -5.32 -3.20
C GLN A 112 -18.74 -6.76 -2.76
N SER A 113 -17.47 -7.13 -2.61
CA SER A 113 -17.11 -8.45 -2.08
C SER A 113 -15.73 -8.41 -1.39
N PRO A 114 -15.49 -9.28 -0.39
CA PRO A 114 -14.16 -9.45 0.21
C PRO A 114 -13.07 -9.83 -0.81
N LEU A 115 -13.43 -10.57 -1.86
CA LEU A 115 -12.51 -10.92 -2.92
C LEU A 115 -12.14 -9.71 -3.79
N GLY A 116 -13.10 -8.82 -4.06
CA GLY A 116 -12.84 -7.56 -4.77
C GLY A 116 -11.89 -6.65 -3.99
N GLU A 117 -12.09 -6.53 -2.68
CA GLU A 117 -11.18 -5.81 -1.77
C GLU A 117 -9.77 -6.41 -1.76
N LEU A 118 -9.66 -7.74 -1.66
CA LEU A 118 -8.37 -8.42 -1.73
C LEU A 118 -7.67 -8.20 -3.08
N PHE A 119 -8.44 -8.19 -4.17
CA PHE A 119 -7.93 -7.97 -5.52
C PHE A 119 -7.39 -6.56 -5.71
N ASP A 120 -8.11 -5.56 -5.20
CA ASP A 120 -7.73 -4.16 -5.18
C ASP A 120 -6.39 -3.94 -4.47
N HIS A 121 -6.30 -4.35 -3.20
CA HIS A 121 -5.05 -4.24 -2.42
C HIS A 121 -3.90 -5.06 -3.00
N GLY A 122 -4.21 -6.18 -3.68
CA GLY A 122 -3.22 -6.92 -4.45
C GLY A 122 -2.64 -6.09 -5.59
N CYS A 123 -3.48 -5.38 -6.34
CA CYS A 123 -3.05 -4.45 -7.38
C CYS A 123 -2.26 -3.27 -6.81
N ASP A 124 -2.67 -2.72 -5.66
CA ASP A 124 -1.94 -1.64 -4.98
C ASP A 124 -0.52 -2.05 -4.58
N SER A 125 -0.35 -3.29 -4.13
CA SER A 125 0.98 -3.80 -3.77
C SER A 125 1.92 -3.82 -4.99
N ILE A 126 1.41 -4.20 -6.16
CA ILE A 126 2.17 -4.18 -7.42
C ILE A 126 2.43 -2.74 -7.83
N SER A 127 1.40 -1.90 -7.80
CA SER A 127 1.48 -0.48 -8.19
C SER A 127 2.52 0.28 -7.36
N THR A 128 2.60 -0.01 -6.06
CA THR A 128 3.57 0.58 -5.11
C THR A 128 5.02 0.38 -5.58
N VAL A 129 5.35 -0.78 -6.18
CA VAL A 129 6.68 -1.03 -6.76
C VAL A 129 6.98 -0.03 -7.87
N PHE A 130 6.05 0.14 -8.82
CA PHE A 130 6.24 1.03 -9.97
C PHE A 130 6.23 2.50 -9.58
N ILE A 131 5.41 2.90 -8.60
CA ILE A 131 5.44 4.28 -8.06
C ILE A 131 6.77 4.57 -7.39
N ALA A 132 7.30 3.64 -6.57
CA ALA A 132 8.58 3.80 -5.91
C ALA A 132 9.75 3.89 -6.91
N LEU A 133 9.74 3.05 -7.95
CA LEU A 133 10.75 3.09 -9.03
C LEU A 133 10.67 4.41 -9.81
N GLY A 134 9.48 4.84 -10.22
CA GLY A 134 9.27 6.10 -10.92
C GLY A 134 9.80 7.29 -10.12
N ALA A 135 9.50 7.32 -8.81
CA ALA A 135 10.01 8.34 -7.90
C ALA A 135 11.54 8.35 -7.82
N CYS A 136 12.18 7.18 -7.73
CA CYS A 136 13.64 7.07 -7.71
C CYS A 136 14.28 7.59 -9.01
N ILE A 137 13.69 7.30 -10.16
CA ILE A 137 14.15 7.81 -11.46
C ILE A 137 13.99 9.34 -11.51
N ALA A 138 12.84 9.87 -11.06
CA ALA A 138 12.55 11.30 -11.11
C ALA A 138 13.55 12.16 -10.34
N VAL A 139 14.13 11.62 -9.26
CA VAL A 139 15.13 12.31 -8.43
C VAL A 139 16.57 11.84 -8.67
N LYS A 140 16.81 11.03 -9.70
CA LYS A 140 18.10 10.41 -10.03
C LYS A 140 18.76 9.70 -8.83
N LEU A 141 17.97 8.88 -8.12
CA LEU A 141 18.43 8.20 -6.91
C LEU A 141 19.42 7.06 -7.21
N GLY A 142 19.55 6.66 -8.48
CA GLY A 142 20.53 5.66 -8.94
C GLY A 142 21.99 6.07 -8.71
N GLU A 143 22.26 7.36 -8.52
CA GLU A 143 23.57 7.87 -8.08
C GLU A 143 23.95 7.35 -6.68
N TYR A 144 22.95 6.95 -5.88
CA TYR A 144 23.11 6.38 -4.54
C TYR A 144 22.39 5.02 -4.44
N PRO A 145 22.94 3.93 -5.02
CA PRO A 145 22.23 2.65 -5.13
C PRO A 145 21.76 2.07 -3.79
N THR A 146 22.55 2.20 -2.72
CA THR A 146 22.15 1.77 -1.37
C THR A 146 20.93 2.53 -0.88
N TRP A 147 20.86 3.82 -1.18
CA TRP A 147 19.75 4.67 -0.78
C TRP A 147 18.49 4.41 -1.63
N MET A 148 18.66 4.18 -2.93
CA MET A 148 17.58 3.72 -3.80
C MET A 148 16.99 2.38 -3.32
N PHE A 149 17.85 1.40 -2.98
CA PHE A 149 17.40 0.13 -2.41
C PHE A 149 16.62 0.34 -1.11
N PHE A 150 17.18 1.13 -0.19
CA PHE A 150 16.53 1.46 1.08
C PHE A 150 15.15 2.11 0.86
N GLN A 151 15.05 3.05 -0.09
CA GLN A 151 13.81 3.74 -0.42
C GLN A 151 12.73 2.77 -0.93
N CYS A 152 13.06 1.92 -1.91
CA CYS A 152 12.13 0.93 -2.44
C CYS A 152 11.71 -0.08 -1.38
N PHE A 153 12.66 -0.55 -0.55
CA PHE A 153 12.39 -1.45 0.55
C PHE A 153 11.45 -0.81 1.60
N CYS A 154 11.70 0.45 1.93
CA CYS A 154 10.90 1.22 2.87
C CYS A 154 9.45 1.39 2.37
N ALA A 155 9.26 1.78 1.10
CA ALA A 155 7.94 1.92 0.49
C ALA A 155 7.12 0.62 0.57
N MET A 156 7.73 -0.53 0.25
CA MET A 156 7.06 -1.83 0.34
C MET A 156 6.77 -2.24 1.80
N THR A 157 7.73 -1.99 2.69
CA THR A 157 7.57 -2.31 4.13
C THR A 157 6.43 -1.51 4.74
N LEU A 158 6.32 -0.23 4.38
CA LEU A 158 5.24 0.65 4.82
C LEU A 158 3.86 0.14 4.41
N PHE A 159 3.71 -0.18 3.12
CA PHE A 159 2.48 -0.76 2.59
C PHE A 159 2.12 -2.07 3.31
N TYR A 160 3.10 -2.95 3.51
CA TYR A 160 2.92 -4.20 4.24
C TYR A 160 2.51 -3.97 5.70
N CYS A 161 3.16 -3.06 6.41
CA CYS A 161 2.84 -2.74 7.81
C CYS A 161 1.42 -2.20 7.98
N ALA A 162 0.92 -1.39 7.05
CA ALA A 162 -0.46 -0.90 7.08
C ALA A 162 -1.47 -2.07 6.97
N HIS A 163 -1.24 -3.01 6.06
CA HIS A 163 -2.08 -4.20 5.90
C HIS A 163 -1.95 -5.17 7.07
N TRP A 164 -0.76 -5.31 7.65
CA TRP A 164 -0.57 -6.10 8.87
C TRP A 164 -1.33 -5.47 10.05
N GLN A 165 -1.30 -4.15 10.20
CA GLN A 165 -2.09 -3.46 11.19
C GLN A 165 -3.59 -3.73 10.99
N ALA A 166 -4.07 -3.68 9.75
CA ALA A 166 -5.45 -4.02 9.40
C ALA A 166 -5.78 -5.48 9.74
N TYR A 167 -4.86 -6.41 9.49
CA TYR A 167 -5.02 -7.82 9.85
C TYR A 167 -5.16 -8.04 11.37
N VAL A 168 -4.37 -7.33 12.20
CA VAL A 168 -4.43 -7.47 13.66
C VAL A 168 -5.68 -6.81 14.24
N THR A 169 -5.99 -5.58 13.81
CA THR A 169 -7.08 -4.77 14.38
C THR A 169 -8.44 -5.03 13.72
N GLY A 170 -8.45 -5.69 12.56
CA GLY A 170 -9.59 -5.85 11.67
C GLY A 170 -10.18 -4.54 11.19
N THR A 171 -9.36 -3.50 11.02
CA THR A 171 -9.74 -2.22 10.40
C THR A 171 -8.50 -1.57 9.80
N LEU A 172 -8.56 -1.20 8.52
CA LEU A 172 -7.52 -0.38 7.91
C LEU A 172 -7.65 1.05 8.45
N LYS A 173 -6.64 1.51 9.20
CA LYS A 173 -6.64 2.85 9.76
C LYS A 173 -5.70 3.71 8.94
N MET A 174 -6.28 4.62 8.17
CA MET A 174 -5.50 5.60 7.42
C MET A 174 -5.24 6.84 8.28
N GLY A 175 -3.98 7.23 8.36
CA GLY A 175 -3.50 8.40 9.12
C GLY A 175 -3.81 9.72 8.41
N ARG A 176 -3.24 10.81 8.93
CA ARG A 176 -3.32 12.13 8.26
C ARG A 176 -2.44 12.24 7.03
N ILE A 177 -1.31 11.55 7.05
CA ILE A 177 -0.41 11.38 5.91
C ILE A 177 -0.46 9.90 5.59
N ASP A 178 -1.07 9.56 4.47
CA ASP A 178 -1.29 8.20 4.03
C ASP A 178 -0.99 8.05 2.53
N VAL A 179 -1.47 6.96 1.93
CA VAL A 179 -1.24 6.63 0.51
C VAL A 179 -1.65 7.78 -0.41
N THR A 180 -2.77 8.47 -0.16
CA THR A 180 -3.22 9.62 -0.97
C THR A 180 -2.17 10.74 -0.97
N GLU A 181 -1.70 11.19 0.20
CA GLU A 181 -0.67 12.23 0.32
C GLU A 181 0.65 11.81 -0.31
N ALA A 182 1.04 10.54 -0.12
CA ALA A 182 2.25 9.99 -0.72
C ALA A 182 2.18 10.03 -2.26
N GLN A 183 1.07 9.57 -2.85
CA GLN A 183 0.89 9.57 -4.30
C GLN A 183 0.87 10.99 -4.89
N TYR A 184 0.18 11.95 -4.24
CA TYR A 184 0.22 13.35 -4.67
C TYR A 184 1.61 13.98 -4.53
N THR A 185 2.37 13.60 -3.51
CA THR A 185 3.78 14.01 -3.38
C THR A 185 4.61 13.47 -4.54
N ILE A 186 4.44 12.20 -4.92
CA ILE A 186 5.13 11.62 -6.07
C ILE A 186 4.71 12.29 -7.39
N ILE A 187 3.42 12.62 -7.56
CA ILE A 187 2.94 13.41 -8.71
C ILE A 187 3.67 14.76 -8.77
N CYS A 188 3.76 15.47 -7.66
CA CYS A 188 4.51 16.74 -7.58
C CYS A 188 5.99 16.56 -7.92
N ILE A 189 6.64 15.50 -7.45
CA ILE A 189 8.04 15.19 -7.78
C ILE A 189 8.21 15.03 -9.30
N HIS A 190 7.34 14.25 -9.94
CA HIS A 190 7.37 14.08 -11.38
C HIS A 190 7.10 15.39 -12.15
N LEU A 191 6.17 16.23 -11.69
CA LEU A 191 5.91 17.53 -12.30
C LEU A 191 7.09 18.49 -12.17
N ILE A 192 7.81 18.46 -11.04
CA ILE A 192 9.05 19.21 -10.84
C ILE A 192 10.11 18.73 -11.83
N SER A 193 10.34 17.41 -11.95
CA SER A 193 11.29 16.86 -12.92
C SER A 193 10.88 17.14 -14.37
N ALA A 194 9.59 17.17 -14.68
CA ALA A 194 9.08 17.53 -16.01
C ALA A 194 9.33 19.00 -16.37
N THR A 195 9.24 19.91 -15.40
CA THR A 195 9.34 21.36 -15.63
C THR A 195 10.79 21.86 -15.53
N LEU A 196 11.52 21.43 -14.50
CA LEU A 196 12.87 21.90 -14.19
C LEU A 196 13.97 20.94 -14.68
N GLY A 197 13.62 19.69 -15.00
CA GLY A 197 14.59 18.61 -15.27
C GLY A 197 14.95 17.86 -13.99
N ALA A 198 15.40 16.61 -14.12
CA ALA A 198 15.71 15.79 -12.94
C ALA A 198 16.96 16.26 -12.16
N ASP A 199 17.84 17.04 -12.80
CA ASP A 199 19.04 17.59 -12.16
C ASP A 199 18.74 18.61 -11.05
N VAL A 200 17.53 19.19 -11.01
CA VAL A 200 17.13 20.08 -9.90
C VAL A 200 17.25 19.40 -8.54
N TRP A 201 17.08 18.08 -8.49
CA TRP A 201 17.17 17.29 -7.26
C TRP A 201 18.61 17.15 -6.75
N ALA A 202 19.62 17.44 -7.58
CA ALA A 202 21.02 17.54 -7.16
C ALA A 202 21.36 18.88 -6.48
N THR A 203 20.43 19.84 -6.46
CA THR A 203 20.66 21.15 -5.84
C THR A 203 20.89 20.99 -4.34
N GLN A 204 21.93 21.67 -3.83
CA GLN A 204 22.27 21.69 -2.40
C GLN A 204 21.33 22.64 -1.64
N VAL A 205 20.68 22.13 -0.60
CA VAL A 205 19.92 22.92 0.38
C VAL A 205 20.63 22.77 1.72
N GLY A 206 21.46 23.76 2.05
CA GLY A 206 22.42 23.63 3.14
C GLY A 206 23.52 22.63 2.78
N SER A 207 23.67 21.57 3.57
CA SER A 207 24.66 20.51 3.36
C SER A 207 24.08 19.24 2.73
N LEU A 208 22.80 19.24 2.34
CA LEU A 208 22.10 18.08 1.80
C LEU A 208 21.53 18.38 0.42
N GLU A 209 21.63 17.42 -0.49
CA GLU A 209 20.95 17.49 -1.78
C GLU A 209 19.43 17.34 -1.62
N MET A 210 18.68 18.05 -2.45
CA MET A 210 17.22 17.96 -2.48
C MET A 210 16.71 16.52 -2.69
N ARG A 211 17.44 15.66 -3.42
CA ARG A 211 17.02 14.27 -3.66
C ARG A 211 16.91 13.42 -2.39
N TYR A 212 17.58 13.81 -1.30
CA TYR A 212 17.42 13.13 -0.01
C TYR A 212 16.05 13.39 0.63
N SER A 213 15.30 14.41 0.18
CA SER A 213 13.94 14.68 0.67
C SER A 213 13.01 13.48 0.52
N LEU A 214 13.11 12.75 -0.60
CA LEU A 214 12.30 11.55 -0.87
C LEU A 214 12.52 10.47 0.20
N GLY A 215 13.78 10.23 0.57
CA GLY A 215 14.10 9.25 1.60
C GLY A 215 13.90 9.75 3.03
N GLY A 216 14.08 11.05 3.28
CA GLY A 216 13.66 11.67 4.54
C GLY A 216 12.16 11.50 4.80
N ALA A 217 11.33 11.74 3.78
CA ALA A 217 9.89 11.52 3.85
C ALA A 217 9.55 10.04 4.11
N ALA A 218 10.24 9.10 3.46
CA ALA A 218 10.04 7.67 3.69
C ALA A 218 10.42 7.24 5.12
N VAL A 219 11.52 7.75 5.68
CA VAL A 219 11.92 7.47 7.06
C VAL A 219 10.87 8.01 8.04
N ILE A 220 10.39 9.23 7.85
CA ILE A 220 9.33 9.81 8.68
C ILE A 220 8.06 8.95 8.61
N GLY A 221 7.64 8.58 7.40
CA GLY A 221 6.50 7.69 7.18
C GLY A 221 6.68 6.33 7.88
N ALA A 222 7.88 5.74 7.79
CA ALA A 222 8.25 4.49 8.44
C ALA A 222 8.13 4.58 9.97
N VAL A 223 8.67 5.63 10.57
CA VAL A 223 8.57 5.86 12.02
C VAL A 223 7.11 5.99 12.45
N MET A 224 6.30 6.75 11.71
CA MET A 224 4.88 6.94 12.02
C MET A 224 4.09 5.63 11.93
N THR A 225 4.29 4.86 10.86
CA THR A 225 3.57 3.60 10.61
C THR A 225 4.00 2.48 11.56
N LEU A 226 5.30 2.39 11.85
CA LEU A 226 5.79 1.42 12.84
C LEU A 226 5.32 1.78 14.24
N GLY A 227 5.25 3.07 14.58
CA GLY A 227 4.68 3.54 15.84
C GLY A 227 3.19 3.20 15.98
N SER A 228 2.39 3.40 14.92
CA SER A 228 0.97 3.04 14.92
C SER A 228 0.76 1.54 15.00
N LEU A 229 1.57 0.75 14.30
CA LEU A 229 1.56 -0.71 14.38
C LEU A 229 1.91 -1.15 15.80
N ALA A 230 3.01 -0.65 16.39
CA ALA A 230 3.41 -0.98 17.75
C ALA A 230 2.30 -0.66 18.77
N ALA A 231 1.67 0.52 18.65
CA ALA A 231 0.54 0.90 19.49
C ALA A 231 -0.67 -0.05 19.30
N ALA A 232 -0.97 -0.45 18.07
CA ALA A 232 -2.03 -1.42 17.77
C ALA A 232 -1.74 -2.81 18.34
N LEU A 233 -0.49 -3.26 18.29
CA LEU A 233 -0.06 -4.53 18.87
C LEU A 233 -0.14 -4.51 20.41
N VAL A 234 0.27 -3.40 21.04
CA VAL A 234 0.24 -3.23 22.50
C VAL A 234 -1.19 -3.12 23.02
N ALA A 235 -2.05 -2.34 22.35
CA ALA A 235 -3.43 -2.13 22.78
C ALA A 235 -4.37 -3.30 22.41
N GLY A 236 -4.02 -4.07 21.38
CA GLY A 236 -4.95 -5.00 20.71
C GLY A 236 -5.06 -6.41 21.29
N GLY A 237 -4.19 -6.86 22.19
CA GLY A 237 -4.22 -8.24 22.68
C GLY A 237 -4.21 -9.28 21.54
N VAL A 238 -4.99 -10.35 21.66
CA VAL A 238 -5.21 -11.32 20.56
C VAL A 238 -6.10 -10.63 19.51
N GLY A 239 -5.64 -10.53 18.26
CA GLY A 239 -6.38 -9.87 17.18
C GLY A 239 -7.77 -10.48 16.96
N LYS A 240 -8.66 -9.75 16.27
CA LYS A 240 -10.10 -10.11 16.07
C LYS A 240 -10.36 -11.56 15.63
N ASN A 241 -9.38 -12.23 15.01
CA ASN A 241 -9.49 -13.60 14.49
C ASN A 241 -8.82 -14.67 15.38
N GLY A 242 -8.51 -14.36 16.64
CA GLY A 242 -7.71 -15.24 17.48
C GLY A 242 -6.24 -15.29 17.05
N SER A 243 -5.82 -14.43 16.12
CA SER A 243 -4.43 -14.23 15.74
C SER A 243 -3.71 -13.61 16.94
N THR A 244 -3.11 -14.47 17.76
CA THR A 244 -2.16 -14.04 18.77
C THR A 244 -1.11 -13.20 18.08
N VAL A 245 -0.91 -11.97 18.56
CA VAL A 245 0.31 -11.24 18.29
C VAL A 245 1.42 -12.06 18.94
N ALA A 246 1.94 -13.07 18.23
CA ALA A 246 3.04 -13.94 18.64
C ALA A 246 4.38 -13.18 18.66
N VAL A 247 4.33 -11.90 19.02
CA VAL A 247 5.47 -11.03 19.26
C VAL A 247 5.58 -10.77 20.76
N SER A 248 4.47 -10.74 21.51
CA SER A 248 4.55 -10.54 22.97
C SER A 248 5.20 -11.73 23.67
N ALA A 249 4.82 -12.98 23.40
CA ALA A 249 5.42 -14.12 24.10
C ALA A 249 6.94 -14.26 23.83
N SER A 250 7.38 -14.03 22.58
CA SER A 250 8.79 -14.21 22.20
C SER A 250 9.68 -13.04 22.63
N LEU A 251 9.24 -11.79 22.53
CA LEU A 251 10.02 -10.64 23.03
C LEU A 251 9.98 -10.51 24.55
N TYR A 252 8.88 -10.90 25.20
CA TYR A 252 8.80 -10.91 26.67
C TYR A 252 9.68 -12.02 27.28
N CYS A 253 9.77 -13.20 26.64
CA CYS A 253 10.75 -14.23 27.00
C CYS A 253 12.20 -13.85 26.69
N MET A 254 12.44 -12.99 25.68
CA MET A 254 13.79 -12.53 25.35
C MET A 254 14.28 -11.42 26.29
N TRP A 255 13.36 -10.63 26.87
CA TRP A 255 13.70 -9.55 27.82
C TRP A 255 13.77 -10.02 29.28
N ARG A 256 13.00 -11.04 29.65
CA ARG A 256 13.18 -11.75 30.92
C ARG A 256 13.73 -13.13 30.60
N GLY A 257 15.05 -13.30 30.73
CA GLY A 257 15.74 -14.58 30.55
C GLY A 257 15.19 -15.67 31.47
N SER A 258 14.09 -16.31 31.06
CA SER A 258 13.42 -17.36 31.80
C SER A 258 12.91 -18.37 30.78
N TYR A 259 13.69 -19.44 30.62
CA TYR A 259 13.24 -20.68 30.02
C TYR A 259 12.04 -21.19 30.82
N VAL A 260 10.84 -21.20 30.23
CA VAL A 260 9.73 -22.01 30.73
C VAL A 260 9.17 -22.84 29.58
N SER A 261 9.16 -24.14 29.82
CA SER A 261 8.77 -25.20 28.90
C SER A 261 7.27 -25.21 28.59
N SER A 262 6.96 -25.79 27.43
CA SER A 262 5.72 -26.53 27.13
C SER A 262 4.38 -25.79 27.29
N VAL A 263 3.84 -25.29 26.17
CA VAL A 263 2.40 -25.03 26.02
C VAL A 263 1.76 -26.28 25.40
N HIS A 264 1.10 -27.09 26.23
CA HIS A 264 0.16 -28.10 25.78
C HIS A 264 -1.14 -27.43 25.32
N TYR A 265 -1.53 -27.68 24.06
CA TYR A 265 -2.87 -27.36 23.58
C TYR A 265 -3.89 -28.28 24.28
N ARG A 266 -4.74 -27.72 25.15
CA ARG A 266 -6.01 -28.37 25.53
C ARG A 266 -7.10 -27.85 24.60
N PHE A 267 -7.65 -28.74 23.78
CA PHE A 267 -8.95 -28.52 23.14
C PHE A 267 -10.06 -28.54 24.20
N PRO A 268 -11.11 -27.71 24.08
CA PRO A 268 -12.31 -27.86 24.90
C PRO A 268 -13.06 -29.13 24.47
N SER A 269 -13.37 -29.97 25.45
CA SER A 269 -14.25 -31.14 25.31
C SER A 269 -15.67 -30.72 24.90
N PRO A 270 -16.37 -31.51 24.07
CA PRO A 270 -17.75 -31.22 23.70
C PRO A 270 -18.69 -31.36 24.91
N LEU A 271 -19.58 -30.38 25.08
CA LEU A 271 -20.67 -30.41 26.06
C LEU A 271 -21.64 -31.56 25.74
N PRO A 272 -22.19 -32.25 26.76
CA PRO A 272 -23.13 -33.34 26.55
C PRO A 272 -24.50 -32.81 26.12
N PHE A 273 -25.10 -33.46 25.13
CA PHE A 273 -26.51 -33.31 24.81
C PHE A 273 -27.35 -33.88 25.97
N THR A 274 -28.25 -33.07 26.52
CA THR A 274 -29.38 -33.55 27.33
C THR A 274 -30.62 -33.65 26.46
N ASN A 275 -31.32 -34.78 26.63
CA ASN A 275 -32.50 -35.27 25.91
C ASN A 275 -33.61 -34.26 25.64
#